data_AF-A0A077XMX5-F1
#
_entry.id   AF-A0A077XMX5-F1
#
_cell.length_a   1.000
_cell.length_b   1.000
_cell.length_c   1.000
_cell.angle_alpha   90.00
_cell.angle_beta   90.00
_cell.angle_gamma   90.00
#
_symmetry.space_group_name_H-M   'P 1'
#
loop_
_entity.id
_entity.type
_entity.pdbx_description
1 polymer ?
#
loop_
_entity_poly.entity_id
_entity_poly.type
_entity_poly.pdbx_seq_one_letter_code
_entity_poly.pdbx_strand_id
1 'polypeptide(L)'
;MVLKKYMLLLAAMCVLSFAEAHSQVPADSLRATEKKDRSAYLMVSQQLTLSAANDLSALVRAKALELGKQVSVAVVDVNGQVVLINRGDGVGPHNSEASRRKAYTALSTKTATLILAKNAKANPATENLAHLPELLLLGGGVPLYYQGNVIGAIGVSGGGGPENDDLIARAAKLLEFDLVAK
;
A
#
# COMPACT_ATOMS: atom_id res chain seq x y z
N MET A 1 -20.60 -51.81 -66.67
CA MET A 1 -20.49 -51.95 -65.20
C MET A 1 -18.99 -52.04 -64.84
N VAL A 2 -18.30 -50.91 -64.98
CA VAL A 2 -16.84 -50.77 -64.98
C VAL A 2 -16.46 -49.95 -63.76
N LEU A 3 -16.36 -50.57 -62.57
CA LEU A 3 -15.82 -49.89 -61.37
C LEU A 3 -15.50 -50.85 -60.22
N LYS A 4 -14.94 -52.04 -60.50
CA LYS A 4 -14.59 -53.03 -59.45
C LYS A 4 -13.23 -53.72 -59.64
N LYS A 5 -12.28 -53.10 -60.34
CA LYS A 5 -10.97 -53.73 -60.65
C LYS A 5 -9.70 -52.97 -60.25
N TYR A 6 -9.80 -51.83 -59.57
CA TYR A 6 -8.63 -51.07 -59.06
C TYR A 6 -8.58 -50.97 -57.53
N MET A 7 -9.13 -51.96 -56.84
CA MET A 7 -9.15 -52.00 -55.37
C MET A 7 -8.25 -53.11 -54.83
N LEU A 8 -7.02 -53.25 -55.35
CA LEU A 8 -6.07 -54.22 -54.79
C LEU A 8 -4.57 -53.95 -55.04
N LEU A 9 -4.16 -52.71 -55.38
CA LEU A 9 -2.74 -52.47 -55.74
C LEU A 9 -2.24 -51.05 -55.46
N LEU A 10 -2.48 -50.54 -54.24
CA LEU A 10 -1.61 -49.52 -53.65
C LEU A 10 -1.16 -49.99 -52.27
N ALA A 11 -0.13 -50.83 -52.31
CA ALA A 11 0.66 -51.19 -51.15
C ALA A 11 1.45 -49.96 -50.66
N ALA A 12 1.70 -49.97 -49.36
CA ALA A 12 2.91 -49.47 -48.72
C ALA A 12 3.27 -47.99 -48.95
N MET A 13 2.69 -47.11 -48.12
CA MET A 13 3.42 -45.96 -47.56
C MET A 13 2.60 -45.32 -46.44
N CYS A 14 3.27 -45.00 -45.33
CA CYS A 14 2.77 -44.20 -44.22
C CYS A 14 1.62 -44.77 -43.39
N VAL A 15 1.95 -45.64 -42.43
CA VAL A 15 1.67 -45.31 -41.01
C VAL A 15 2.87 -45.78 -40.18
N LEU A 16 3.83 -44.88 -40.03
CA LEU A 16 4.89 -44.98 -39.05
C LEU A 16 4.25 -45.08 -37.65
N SER A 17 4.62 -46.15 -36.95
CA SER A 17 4.80 -46.28 -35.51
C SER A 17 4.45 -45.01 -34.70
N PHE A 18 3.21 -44.91 -34.22
CA PHE A 18 2.93 -44.15 -33.00
C PHE A 18 3.30 -45.05 -31.82
N ALA A 19 4.61 -45.21 -31.59
CA ALA A 19 5.08 -45.64 -30.28
C ALA A 19 4.69 -44.52 -29.31
N GLU A 20 3.81 -44.84 -28.36
CA GLU A 20 3.53 -44.00 -27.21
C GLU A 20 4.85 -43.71 -26.50
N ALA A 21 5.41 -42.53 -26.77
CA ALA A 21 6.40 -41.93 -25.91
C ALA A 21 5.69 -41.47 -24.63
N HIS A 22 5.27 -42.43 -23.80
CA HIS A 22 5.10 -42.19 -22.38
C HIS A 22 6.49 -41.86 -21.84
N SER A 23 6.83 -40.57 -21.90
CA SER A 23 7.88 -39.99 -21.09
C SER A 23 7.46 -40.17 -19.63
N GLN A 24 7.78 -41.32 -19.06
CA GLN A 24 7.82 -41.49 -17.62
C GLN A 24 8.83 -40.48 -17.10
N VAL A 25 8.33 -39.34 -16.62
CA VAL A 25 9.14 -38.40 -15.84
C VAL A 25 9.71 -39.21 -14.67
N PRO A 26 11.04 -39.40 -14.59
CA PRO A 26 11.61 -40.20 -13.52
C PRO A 26 11.28 -39.55 -12.17
N ALA A 27 10.68 -40.33 -11.27
CA ALA A 27 10.24 -39.88 -9.95
C ALA A 27 11.38 -39.31 -9.07
N ASP A 28 12.64 -39.55 -9.46
CA ASP A 28 13.83 -39.03 -8.79
C ASP A 28 14.18 -37.57 -9.14
N SER A 29 13.55 -36.97 -10.15
CA SER A 29 13.79 -35.56 -10.51
C SER A 29 13.21 -34.55 -9.50
N LEU A 30 12.44 -35.00 -8.51
CA LEU A 30 11.86 -34.16 -7.45
C LEU A 30 12.72 -34.05 -6.18
N ARG A 31 13.87 -34.74 -6.10
CA ARG A 31 14.60 -34.92 -4.82
C ARG A 31 15.85 -34.05 -4.59
N ALA A 32 16.14 -33.08 -5.43
CA ALA A 32 17.23 -32.14 -5.17
C ALA A 32 16.87 -30.70 -5.58
N THR A 33 15.78 -30.17 -5.02
CA THR A 33 15.72 -28.71 -4.85
C THR A 33 16.43 -28.41 -3.53
N GLU A 34 17.63 -27.86 -3.61
CA GLU A 34 18.26 -27.21 -2.46
C GLU A 34 17.20 -26.35 -1.77
N LYS A 35 17.05 -26.55 -0.46
CA LYS A 35 16.01 -25.91 0.36
C LYS A 35 16.31 -24.41 0.41
N LYS A 36 15.93 -23.68 -0.63
CA LYS A 36 16.24 -22.25 -0.79
C LYS A 36 15.80 -21.52 0.48
N ASP A 37 16.69 -20.70 1.02
CA ASP A 37 16.46 -20.01 2.29
C ASP A 37 15.17 -19.21 2.20
N ARG A 38 14.22 -19.52 3.08
CA ARG A 38 12.90 -18.88 3.14
C ARG A 38 13.03 -17.39 3.43
N SER A 39 14.11 -16.96 4.09
CA SER A 39 14.40 -15.55 4.36
C SER A 39 14.57 -14.72 3.07
N ALA A 40 14.97 -15.35 1.96
CA ALA A 40 15.10 -14.69 0.66
C ALA A 40 13.76 -14.29 0.03
N TYR A 41 12.64 -14.79 0.55
CA TYR A 41 11.31 -14.58 0.00
C TYR A 41 10.27 -14.05 0.99
N LEU A 42 10.63 -13.94 2.27
CA LEU A 42 9.74 -13.51 3.34
C LEU A 42 10.33 -12.31 4.05
N MET A 43 9.49 -11.29 4.26
CA MET A 43 9.85 -10.11 5.05
C MET A 43 8.96 -10.03 6.28
N VAL A 44 9.56 -9.81 7.45
CA VAL A 44 8.82 -9.45 8.66
C VAL A 44 8.61 -7.94 8.67
N SER A 45 7.38 -7.49 8.88
CA SER A 45 7.05 -6.08 9.04
C SER A 45 6.52 -5.78 10.43
N GLN A 46 6.91 -4.63 10.97
CA GLN A 46 6.31 -4.07 12.17
C GLN A 46 5.02 -3.35 11.79
N GLN A 47 3.98 -3.49 12.60
CA GLN A 47 2.66 -2.88 12.35
C GLN A 47 2.18 -2.09 13.56
N LEU A 48 1.39 -1.05 13.29
CA LEU A 48 0.70 -0.30 14.32
C LEU A 48 -0.42 -1.14 14.93
N THR A 49 -0.50 -1.16 16.25
CA THR A 49 -1.66 -1.69 16.95
C THR A 49 -2.78 -0.65 16.99
N LEU A 50 -4.01 -1.10 17.22
CA LEU A 50 -5.13 -0.18 17.49
C LEU A 50 -4.87 0.69 18.73
N SER A 51 -4.16 0.18 19.74
CA SER A 51 -3.78 0.97 20.93
C SER A 51 -2.89 2.14 20.54
N ALA A 52 -1.82 1.89 19.79
CA ALA A 52 -0.94 2.95 19.31
C ALA A 52 -1.69 3.96 18.43
N ALA A 53 -2.59 3.49 17.56
CA ALA A 53 -3.42 4.37 16.73
C ALA A 53 -4.34 5.29 17.57
N ASN A 54 -4.94 4.77 18.64
CA ASN A 54 -5.75 5.56 19.57
C ASN A 54 -4.91 6.61 20.30
N ASP A 55 -3.74 6.24 20.82
CA ASP A 55 -2.86 7.15 21.57
C ASP A 55 -2.34 8.28 20.65
N LEU A 56 -1.89 7.94 19.44
CA LEU A 56 -1.50 8.93 18.43
C LEU A 56 -2.67 9.85 18.05
N SER A 57 -3.88 9.30 17.87
CA SER A 57 -5.08 10.08 17.58
C SER A 57 -5.40 11.06 18.71
N ALA A 58 -5.24 10.64 19.97
CA ALA A 58 -5.46 11.49 21.14
C ALA A 58 -4.47 12.67 21.18
N LEU A 59 -3.18 12.43 20.94
CA LEU A 59 -2.15 13.48 20.89
C LEU A 59 -2.44 14.53 19.80
N VAL A 60 -2.80 14.05 18.61
CA VAL A 60 -3.16 14.92 17.47
C VAL A 60 -4.42 15.73 17.77
N ARG A 61 -5.44 15.12 18.37
CA ARG A 61 -6.66 15.84 18.77
C ARG A 61 -6.40 16.86 19.88
N ALA A 62 -5.53 16.55 20.84
CA ALA A 62 -5.10 17.52 21.84
C ALA A 62 -4.43 18.73 21.17
N LYS A 63 -3.57 18.51 20.18
CA LYS A 63 -2.96 19.60 19.40
C LYS A 63 -3.99 20.43 18.63
N ALA A 64 -5.01 19.80 18.06
CA ALA A 64 -6.10 20.50 17.40
C ALA A 64 -6.89 21.41 18.36
N LEU A 65 -7.14 20.92 19.59
CA LEU A 65 -7.85 21.68 20.62
C LEU A 65 -7.07 22.92 21.07
N GLU A 66 -5.74 22.85 21.16
CA GLU A 66 -4.89 24.03 21.42
C GLU A 66 -5.09 25.14 20.38
N LEU A 67 -5.48 24.78 19.15
CA LEU A 67 -5.77 25.72 18.06
C LEU A 67 -7.26 26.09 17.96
N GLY A 68 -8.08 25.66 18.92
CA GLY A 68 -9.53 25.84 18.90
C GLY A 68 -10.21 25.13 17.72
N LYS A 69 -9.67 23.97 17.29
CA LYS A 69 -10.17 23.19 16.16
C LYS A 69 -10.68 21.82 16.59
N GLN A 70 -11.68 21.35 15.86
CA GLN A 70 -12.06 19.94 15.78
C GLN A 70 -11.59 19.41 14.43
N VAL A 71 -11.10 18.16 14.38
CA VAL A 71 -10.51 17.57 13.17
C VAL A 71 -10.99 16.13 12.95
N SER A 72 -10.92 15.68 11.69
CA SER A 72 -10.89 14.25 11.36
C SER A 72 -9.46 13.75 11.40
N VAL A 73 -9.26 12.55 11.95
CA VAL A 73 -7.97 11.88 12.07
C VAL A 73 -8.10 10.47 11.51
N ALA A 74 -7.20 10.08 10.62
CA ALA A 74 -7.09 8.71 10.12
C ALA A 74 -5.69 8.17 10.36
N VAL A 75 -5.58 6.92 10.80
CA VAL A 75 -4.32 6.17 10.92
C VAL A 75 -4.38 4.98 9.97
N VAL A 76 -3.33 4.82 9.17
CA VAL A 76 -3.14 3.66 8.29
C VAL A 76 -1.91 2.86 8.72
N ASP A 77 -1.97 1.55 8.56
CA ASP A 77 -0.85 0.63 8.84
C ASP A 77 0.19 0.67 7.72
N VAL A 78 1.24 -0.15 7.85
CA VAL A 78 2.31 -0.28 6.85
C VAL A 78 1.83 -0.77 5.47
N ASN A 79 0.65 -1.41 5.41
CA ASN A 79 0.04 -1.92 4.19
C ASN A 79 -0.96 -0.93 3.56
N GLY A 80 -1.10 0.26 4.14
CA GLY A 80 -2.05 1.28 3.70
C GLY A 80 -3.49 1.00 4.08
N GLN A 81 -3.73 0.02 4.95
CA GLN A 81 -5.06 -0.30 5.47
C GLN A 81 -5.41 0.60 6.63
N VAL A 82 -6.68 0.96 6.72
CA VAL A 82 -7.19 1.79 7.81
C VAL A 82 -7.14 1.01 9.13
N VAL A 83 -6.47 1.58 10.12
CA VAL A 83 -6.52 1.09 11.51
C VAL A 83 -7.60 1.85 12.29
N LEU A 84 -7.71 3.16 12.06
CA LEU A 84 -8.63 4.04 12.76
C LEU A 84 -9.03 5.23 11.90
N ILE A 85 -10.31 5.62 11.96
CA ILE A 85 -10.80 6.93 11.49
C ILE A 85 -11.73 7.49 12.56
N ASN A 86 -11.42 8.69 13.04
CA ASN A 86 -12.26 9.48 13.94
C ASN A 86 -12.64 10.79 13.25
N ARG A 87 -13.87 11.25 13.43
CA ARG A 87 -14.32 12.58 12.98
C ARG A 87 -14.80 13.37 14.20
N GLY A 88 -14.14 14.50 14.47
CA GLY A 88 -14.58 15.42 15.52
C GLY A 88 -15.97 15.97 15.26
N ASP A 89 -16.66 16.34 16.34
CA ASP A 89 -18.00 16.92 16.26
C ASP A 89 -18.01 18.20 15.44
N GLY A 90 -19.03 18.37 14.60
CA GLY A 90 -19.16 19.53 13.70
C GLY A 90 -18.19 19.55 12.52
N VAL A 91 -17.22 18.63 12.43
CA VAL A 91 -16.31 18.55 11.28
C VAL A 91 -17.06 18.05 10.04
N GLY A 92 -16.93 18.78 8.93
CA GLY A 92 -17.61 18.46 7.68
C GLY A 92 -17.26 17.05 7.14
N PRO A 93 -18.22 16.33 6.51
CA PRO A 93 -18.10 14.89 6.24
C PRO A 93 -16.97 14.50 5.29
N HIS A 94 -16.58 15.38 4.36
CA HIS A 94 -15.47 15.11 3.42
C HIS A 94 -14.11 14.94 4.11
N ASN A 95 -13.96 15.46 5.34
CA ASN A 95 -12.69 15.43 6.06
C ASN A 95 -12.27 14.03 6.52
N SER A 96 -13.21 13.11 6.74
CA SER A 96 -12.88 11.71 7.07
C SER A 96 -12.10 11.07 5.93
N GLU A 97 -12.62 11.16 4.71
CA GLU A 97 -11.96 10.60 3.54
C GLU A 97 -10.70 11.37 3.15
N ALA A 98 -10.70 12.70 3.28
CA ALA A 98 -9.50 13.50 3.09
C ALA A 98 -8.38 13.10 4.06
N SER A 99 -8.70 12.89 5.34
CA SER A 99 -7.72 12.43 6.33
C SER A 99 -7.16 11.04 5.98
N ARG A 100 -8.00 10.10 5.55
CA ARG A 100 -7.56 8.77 5.06
C ARG A 100 -6.60 8.89 3.90
N ARG A 101 -6.96 9.64 2.85
CA ARG A 101 -6.12 9.79 1.64
C ARG A 101 -4.81 10.52 1.92
N LYS A 102 -4.80 11.51 2.81
CA LYS A 102 -3.56 12.16 3.26
C LYS A 102 -2.64 11.17 3.98
N ALA A 103 -3.17 10.34 4.88
CA ALA A 103 -2.41 9.29 5.55
C ALA A 103 -1.83 8.29 4.55
N TYR A 104 -2.66 7.76 3.64
CA TYR A 104 -2.23 6.85 2.57
C TYR A 104 -1.12 7.46 1.69
N THR A 105 -1.28 8.72 1.30
CA THR A 105 -0.28 9.46 0.50
C THR A 105 1.04 9.57 1.24
N ALA A 106 1.00 9.92 2.53
CA ALA A 106 2.18 10.06 3.35
C ALA A 106 2.92 8.73 3.55
N LEU A 107 2.18 7.64 3.74
CA LEU A 107 2.72 6.28 3.81
C LEU A 107 3.39 5.89 2.48
N SER A 108 2.64 5.96 1.38
CA SER A 108 3.04 5.47 0.06
C SER A 108 4.26 6.21 -0.49
N THR A 109 4.31 7.53 -0.27
CA THR A 109 5.41 8.38 -0.74
C THR A 109 6.52 8.58 0.29
N LYS A 110 6.32 8.08 1.52
CA LYS A 110 7.22 8.28 2.68
C LYS A 110 7.56 9.76 2.90
N THR A 111 6.61 10.64 2.57
CA THR A 111 6.80 12.10 2.53
C THR A 111 5.56 12.78 3.11
N ALA A 112 5.75 13.76 3.99
CA ALA A 112 4.64 14.57 4.48
C ALA A 112 3.90 15.25 3.32
N THR A 113 2.56 15.20 3.32
CA THR A 113 1.75 15.63 2.17
C THR A 113 1.87 17.12 1.87
N LEU A 114 2.17 17.95 2.87
CA LEU A 114 2.43 19.38 2.68
C LEU A 114 3.70 19.61 1.85
N ILE A 115 4.76 18.84 2.13
CA ILE A 115 6.03 18.89 1.39
C ILE A 115 5.84 18.33 -0.01
N LEU A 116 5.16 17.19 -0.13
CA LEU A 116 4.86 16.57 -1.42
C LEU A 116 4.08 17.51 -2.33
N ALA A 117 3.06 18.20 -1.82
CA ALA A 117 2.27 19.17 -2.58
C ALA A 117 3.12 20.34 -3.08
N LYS A 118 4.02 20.88 -2.23
CA LYS A 118 4.95 21.95 -2.62
C LYS A 118 5.91 21.49 -3.72
N ASN A 119 6.48 20.30 -3.57
CA ASN A 119 7.43 19.74 -4.53
C ASN A 119 6.76 19.47 -5.89
N ALA A 120 5.57 18.84 -5.89
CA ALA A 120 4.83 18.56 -7.11
C ALA A 120 4.49 19.84 -7.88
N LYS A 121 4.05 20.89 -7.18
CA LYS A 121 3.76 22.19 -7.78
C LYS A 121 4.99 22.90 -8.36
N ALA A 122 6.16 22.69 -7.75
CA ALA A 122 7.40 23.35 -8.16
C ALA A 122 8.11 22.66 -9.34
N ASN A 123 7.72 21.43 -9.69
CA ASN A 123 8.39 20.63 -10.70
C ASN A 123 7.37 19.98 -11.67
N PRO A 124 7.33 20.41 -12.94
CA PRO A 124 6.44 19.86 -13.95
C PRO A 124 6.54 18.34 -14.14
N ALA A 125 7.71 17.74 -13.87
CA ALA A 125 7.86 16.28 -13.96
C ALA A 125 7.07 15.53 -12.89
N THR A 126 6.71 16.19 -11.78
CA THR A 126 6.01 15.60 -10.64
C THR A 126 4.62 16.17 -10.39
N GLU A 127 4.19 17.19 -11.14
CA GLU A 127 2.88 17.84 -10.96
C GLU A 127 1.72 16.85 -11.14
N ASN A 128 1.88 15.88 -12.04
CA ASN A 128 0.89 14.86 -12.34
C ASN A 128 0.60 13.90 -11.18
N LEU A 129 1.42 13.89 -10.11
CA LEU A 129 1.12 13.15 -8.89
C LEU A 129 -0.20 13.60 -8.25
N ALA A 130 -0.60 14.87 -8.45
CA ALA A 130 -1.88 15.39 -7.99
C ALA A 130 -3.10 14.74 -8.67
N HIS A 131 -2.89 14.04 -9.79
CA HIS A 131 -3.93 13.36 -10.57
C HIS A 131 -3.93 11.84 -10.38
N LEU A 132 -2.96 11.29 -9.64
CA LEU A 132 -2.93 9.85 -9.38
C LEU A 132 -4.09 9.45 -8.46
N PRO A 133 -4.85 8.39 -8.79
CA PRO A 133 -5.89 7.88 -7.91
C PRO A 133 -5.36 7.58 -6.50
N GLU A 134 -6.22 7.70 -5.51
CA GLU A 134 -5.92 7.60 -4.06
C GLU A 134 -5.04 8.70 -3.46
N LEU A 135 -4.08 9.28 -4.19
CA LEU A 135 -3.22 10.33 -3.64
C LEU A 135 -3.98 11.63 -3.37
N LEU A 136 -3.67 12.29 -2.26
CA LEU A 136 -4.17 13.61 -1.91
C LEU A 136 -2.99 14.48 -1.46
N LEU A 137 -2.50 15.28 -2.40
CA LEU A 137 -1.41 16.24 -2.19
C LEU A 137 -1.96 17.50 -1.53
N LEU A 138 -2.34 17.37 -0.26
CA LEU A 138 -2.84 18.44 0.58
C LEU A 138 -2.30 18.22 2.00
N GLY A 139 -1.76 19.26 2.64
CA GLY A 139 -1.13 19.17 3.96
C GLY A 139 -2.01 18.50 5.02
N GLY A 140 -1.39 17.73 5.91
CA GLY A 140 -2.06 16.99 6.99
C GLY A 140 -1.74 15.50 7.08
N GLY A 141 -1.04 14.92 6.11
CA GLY A 141 -0.56 13.54 6.18
C GLY A 141 0.93 13.50 6.53
N VAL A 142 1.31 12.67 7.51
CA VAL A 142 2.71 12.47 7.91
C VAL A 142 3.02 10.98 8.12
N PRO A 143 4.14 10.47 7.58
CA PRO A 143 4.61 9.10 7.85
C PRO A 143 4.97 8.91 9.33
N LEU A 144 4.67 7.72 9.86
CA LEU A 144 5.02 7.30 11.21
C LEU A 144 6.22 6.36 11.16
N TYR A 145 7.30 6.74 11.83
CA TYR A 145 8.56 5.99 11.86
C TYR A 145 8.76 5.28 13.19
N TYR A 146 9.27 4.04 13.12
CA TYR A 146 9.81 3.28 14.24
C TYR A 146 11.15 2.67 13.83
N GLN A 147 12.22 2.91 14.59
CA GLN A 147 13.56 2.41 14.28
C GLN A 147 14.01 2.73 12.84
N GLY A 148 13.68 3.93 12.35
CA GLY A 148 14.01 4.38 11.00
C GLY A 148 13.14 3.82 9.87
N ASN A 149 12.20 2.92 10.17
CA ASN A 149 11.28 2.35 9.18
C ASN A 149 9.90 3.01 9.26
N VAL A 150 9.26 3.25 8.12
CA VAL A 150 7.86 3.68 8.08
C VAL A 150 6.98 2.47 8.40
N ILE A 151 6.19 2.56 9.47
CA ILE A 151 5.30 1.47 9.92
C ILE A 151 3.81 1.82 9.77
N GLY A 152 3.52 2.99 9.20
CA GLY A 152 2.19 3.52 9.00
C GLY A 152 2.24 5.01 8.71
N ALA A 153 1.07 5.65 8.73
CA ALA A 153 0.96 7.09 8.63
C ALA A 153 -0.30 7.59 9.32
N ILE A 154 -0.31 8.87 9.65
CA ILE A 154 -1.47 9.56 10.19
C ILE A 154 -1.84 10.72 9.27
N GLY A 155 -3.15 10.96 9.12
CA GLY A 155 -3.72 12.02 8.32
C GLY A 155 -4.71 12.84 9.13
N VAL A 156 -4.69 14.16 8.93
CA VAL A 156 -5.53 15.14 9.61
C VAL A 156 -6.25 16.01 8.59
N SER A 157 -7.51 16.30 8.83
CA SER A 157 -8.28 17.24 8.02
C SER A 157 -9.32 18.00 8.86
N GLY A 158 -9.48 19.29 8.59
CA GLY A 158 -10.45 20.16 9.27
C GLY A 158 -9.84 21.24 10.17
N GLY A 159 -8.51 21.34 10.24
CA GLY A 159 -7.77 22.35 11.01
C GLY A 159 -7.83 23.77 10.43
N GLY A 160 -8.58 23.99 9.34
CA GLY A 160 -8.75 25.28 8.69
C GLY A 160 -7.68 25.64 7.66
N GLY A 161 -6.89 24.66 7.21
CA GLY A 161 -5.89 24.85 6.15
C GLY A 161 -4.83 23.74 6.16
N PRO A 162 -4.12 23.53 5.03
CA PRO A 162 -3.14 22.45 4.92
C PRO A 162 -1.95 22.61 5.88
N GLU A 163 -1.54 23.83 6.21
CA GLU A 163 -0.47 24.10 7.17
C GLU A 163 -0.89 23.75 8.61
N ASN A 164 -2.12 24.08 8.99
CA ASN A 164 -2.66 23.71 10.29
C ASN A 164 -2.84 22.20 10.41
N ASP A 165 -3.37 21.55 9.37
CA ASP A 165 -3.51 20.10 9.36
C ASP A 165 -2.14 19.41 9.50
N ASP A 166 -1.11 19.88 8.80
CA ASP A 166 0.27 19.35 8.89
C ASP A 166 0.87 19.56 10.29
N LEU A 167 0.71 20.76 10.86
CA LEU A 167 1.15 21.09 12.21
C LEU A 167 0.49 20.17 13.26
N ILE A 168 -0.81 19.95 13.13
CA ILE A 168 -1.59 19.08 14.03
C ILE A 168 -1.14 17.62 13.87
N ALA A 169 -0.97 17.14 12.64
CA ALA A 169 -0.54 15.76 12.37
C ALA A 169 0.85 15.45 12.96
N ARG A 170 1.78 16.42 12.93
CA ARG A 170 3.13 16.29 13.49
C ARG A 170 3.17 16.11 15.01
N ALA A 171 2.05 16.30 15.72
CA ALA A 171 1.96 16.00 17.15
C ALA A 171 1.91 14.49 17.45
N ALA A 172 1.70 13.64 16.45
CA ALA A 172 1.68 12.18 16.59
C ALA A 172 3.07 11.61 16.93
N LYS A 173 3.41 11.55 18.23
CA LYS A 173 4.68 11.03 18.72
C LYS A 173 4.49 10.29 20.05
N LEU A 174 4.88 9.01 20.09
CA LEU A 174 5.07 8.25 21.33
C LEU A 174 6.58 8.09 21.54
N LEU A 175 7.18 9.07 22.20
CA LEU A 175 8.64 9.19 22.32
C LEU A 175 9.25 8.06 23.16
N GLU A 176 8.50 7.58 24.14
CA GLU A 176 8.84 6.44 24.99
C GLU A 176 8.95 5.12 24.21
N PHE A 177 8.37 5.05 22.99
CA PHE A 177 8.40 3.88 22.11
C PHE A 177 9.14 4.13 20.79
N ASP A 178 9.88 5.23 20.65
CA ASP A 178 10.56 5.63 19.40
C ASP A 178 9.62 5.67 18.18
N LEU A 179 8.34 6.02 18.40
CA LEU A 179 7.34 6.14 17.34
C LEU A 179 7.08 7.61 17.05
N VAL A 180 7.53 8.11 15.89
CA VAL A 180 7.52 9.54 15.58
C VAL A 180 6.95 9.85 14.20
N ALA A 181 6.08 10.85 14.13
CA ALA A 181 5.72 11.51 12.89
C ALA A 181 6.85 12.38 12.34
N LYS A 182 7.16 12.25 11.05
CA LYS A 182 8.19 13.04 10.35
C LYS A 182 7.64 13.76 9.12
#